data_AF-A0A354C7N5-F1
#
_entry.id   AF-A0A354C7N5-F1
#
_cell.length_a   1.000
_cell.length_b   1.000
_cell.length_c   1.000
_cell.angle_alpha   90.00
_cell.angle_beta   90.00
_cell.angle_gamma   90.00
#
_symmetry.space_group_name_H-M   'P 1'
#
loop_
_entity.id
_entity.type
_entity.pdbx_description
1 polymer ?
#
loop_
_entity_poly.entity_id
_entity_poly.type
_entity_poly.pdbx_seq_one_letter_code
_entity_poly.pdbx_strand_id
1 'polypeptide(L)' 'MEDIHKLGKQVLASQPFSGLIGTELVSFSQGYAELKIPIRPELKQQHGFVHGGVISYAADNALTFAGGSVLGPGVTTSE' A
#
# COMPACT_ATOMS: atom_id res chain seq x y z
N MET A 1 17.26 -2.25 9.84
CA MET A 1 15.83 -2.18 10.22
C MET A 1 15.24 -0.80 9.92
N GLU A 2 15.87 0.31 10.31
CA GLU A 2 15.42 1.67 9.92
C GLU A 2 15.54 1.95 8.41
N ASP A 3 16.54 1.37 7.75
CA ASP A 3 16.83 1.65 6.34
C ASP A 3 15.71 1.15 5.40
N ILE A 4 15.25 -0.10 5.60
CA ILE A 4 14.19 -0.68 4.77
C ILE A 4 12.85 0.04 4.97
N HIS A 5 12.52 0.44 6.21
CA HIS A 5 11.29 1.17 6.49
C HIS A 5 11.31 2.57 5.86
N LYS A 6 12.44 3.27 5.92
CA LYS A 6 12.63 4.56 5.24
C LYS A 6 12.49 4.43 3.72
N LEU A 7 13.12 3.40 3.13
CA LEU A 7 12.97 3.08 1.72
C LEU A 7 11.50 2.82 1.36
N GLY A 8 10.80 2.01 2.15
CA GLY A 8 9.39 1.72 1.94
C GLY A 8 8.52 2.99 1.92
N LYS A 9 8.78 3.93 2.84
CA LYS A 9 8.07 5.23 2.84
C LYS A 9 8.38 6.06 1.59
N GLN A 10 9.61 6.05 1.10
CA GLN A 10 9.98 6.75 -0.14
C GLN A 10 9.30 6.12 -1.36
N VAL A 11 9.27 4.79 -1.44
CA VAL A 11 8.58 4.06 -2.51
C VAL A 11 7.08 4.37 -2.47
N LEU A 12 6.44 4.31 -1.30
CA LEU A 12 5.02 4.63 -1.17
C LEU A 12 4.72 6.08 -1.58
N ALA A 13 5.57 7.04 -1.15
CA ALA A 13 5.43 8.45 -1.51
C ALA A 13 5.63 8.71 -3.01
N SER A 14 6.35 7.83 -3.73
CA SER A 14 6.54 7.93 -5.18
C SER A 14 5.33 7.48 -5.99
N GLN A 15 4.36 6.79 -5.37
CA GLN A 15 3.14 6.31 -6.02
C GLN A 15 2.03 7.40 -5.92
N PRO A 16 1.68 8.09 -7.02
CA PRO A 16 0.70 9.19 -6.95
C PRO A 16 -0.68 8.74 -6.46
N PHE A 17 -1.10 7.52 -6.85
CA PHE A 17 -2.37 6.95 -6.42
C PHE A 17 -2.42 6.68 -4.90
N SER A 18 -1.32 6.21 -4.32
CA SER A 18 -1.19 6.00 -2.87
C SER A 18 -1.31 7.31 -2.11
N GLY A 19 -0.75 8.40 -2.65
CA GLY A 19 -0.96 9.76 -2.14
C GLY A 19 -2.41 10.23 -2.27
N LEU A 20 -3.07 9.97 -3.41
CA LEU A 20 -4.46 10.34 -3.66
C LEU A 20 -5.44 9.74 -2.63
N ILE A 21 -5.25 8.47 -2.27
CA ILE A 21 -6.13 7.79 -1.31
C ILE A 21 -5.66 7.90 0.14
N GLY A 22 -4.47 8.47 0.38
CA GLY A 22 -3.95 8.76 1.72
C GLY A 22 -3.33 7.55 2.43
N THR A 23 -2.72 6.62 1.70
CA THR A 23 -2.11 5.43 2.27
C THR A 23 -0.91 5.78 3.16
N GLU A 24 -0.86 5.17 4.34
CA GLU A 24 0.22 5.25 5.31
C GLU A 24 0.93 3.88 5.42
N LEU A 25 2.27 3.86 5.36
CA LEU A 25 3.07 2.68 5.73
C LEU A 25 3.30 2.69 7.24
N VAL A 26 2.61 1.80 7.95
CA VAL A 26 2.63 1.72 9.43
C VAL A 26 3.85 0.95 9.91
N SER A 27 4.10 -0.20 9.29
CA SER A 27 5.22 -1.07 9.62
C SER A 27 5.74 -1.74 8.34
N PHE A 28 7.06 -1.93 8.27
CA PHE A 28 7.69 -2.56 7.12
C PHE A 28 8.97 -3.29 7.54
N SER A 29 9.05 -4.56 7.16
CA SER A 29 10.22 -5.41 7.38
C SER A 29 10.28 -6.50 6.31
N GLN A 30 11.31 -7.33 6.32
CA GLN A 30 11.44 -8.40 5.33
C GLN A 30 10.26 -9.38 5.44
N GLY A 31 9.52 -9.53 4.34
CA GLY A 31 8.34 -10.38 4.22
C GLY A 31 7.05 -9.82 4.84
N TYR A 32 7.07 -8.56 5.32
CA TYR A 32 5.92 -7.99 6.03
C TYR A 32 5.74 -6.50 5.73
N ALA A 33 4.49 -6.12 5.42
CA ALA A 33 4.07 -4.74 5.29
C ALA A 33 2.69 -4.53 5.91
N GLU A 34 2.53 -3.43 6.64
CA GLU A 34 1.26 -2.98 7.19
C GLU A 34 0.91 -1.61 6.59
N LEU A 35 -0.22 -1.55 5.90
CA LEU A 35 -0.76 -0.32 5.31
C LEU A 35 -2.01 0.11 6.06
N LYS A 36 -2.17 1.43 6.20
CA LYS A 36 -3.38 2.05 6.73
C LYS A 36 -3.91 3.06 5.74
N ILE A 37 -5.22 3.03 5.50
CA ILE A 37 -5.90 3.96 4.58
C ILE A 37 -7.01 4.65 5.37
N PRO A 38 -6.90 5.96 5.68
CA PRO A 38 -7.97 6.71 6.31
C PRO A 38 -9.19 6.80 5.37
N ILE A 39 -10.34 6.24 5.77
CA ILE A 39 -11.54 6.22 4.93
C ILE A 39 -12.22 7.60 4.93
N ARG A 40 -12.20 8.25 3.77
CA ARG A 40 -12.86 9.53 3.49
C ARG A 40 -14.11 9.35 2.61
N PRO A 41 -15.04 10.31 2.57
CA PRO A 41 -16.26 10.20 1.76
C PRO A 41 -16.01 9.87 0.28
N GLU A 42 -14.93 10.40 -0.31
CA GLU A 42 -14.59 10.20 -1.73
C GLU A 42 -14.11 8.77 -2.04
N LEU A 43 -13.80 7.97 -1.00
CA LEU A 43 -13.34 6.58 -1.14
C LEU A 43 -14.48 5.57 -0.97
N LYS A 44 -15.72 6.03 -0.85
CA LYS A 44 -16.90 5.19 -0.68
C LYS A 44 -17.61 4.94 -2.00
N GLN A 45 -18.23 3.78 -2.14
CA GLN A 45 -19.16 3.49 -3.23
C GLN A 45 -20.58 4.02 -2.91
N GLN A 46 -21.53 3.85 -3.83
CA GLN A 46 -22.88 4.44 -3.78
C GLN A 46 -23.76 4.07 -2.57
N HIS A 47 -23.39 3.06 -1.79
CA HIS A 47 -24.10 2.60 -0.58
C HIS A 47 -23.37 3.01 0.71
N GLY A 48 -22.32 3.83 0.62
CA GLY A 48 -21.58 4.34 1.77
C GLY A 48 -20.52 3.39 2.35
N PHE A 49 -20.29 2.24 1.74
CA PHE A 49 -19.18 1.34 2.06
C PHE A 49 -17.90 1.75 1.33
N VAL A 50 -16.76 1.25 1.79
CA VAL A 50 -15.47 1.43 1.09
C VAL A 50 -15.57 0.86 -0.33
N HIS A 51 -15.12 1.63 -1.32
CA HIS A 51 -15.13 1.19 -2.71
C HIS A 51 -14.26 -0.06 -2.90
N GLY A 52 -14.73 -1.04 -3.68
CA GLY A 52 -14.02 -2.31 -3.89
C GLY A 52 -12.57 -2.10 -4.39
N GLY A 53 -12.36 -1.15 -5.29
CA GLY A 53 -11.02 -0.78 -5.77
C GLY A 53 -10.05 -0.29 -4.68
N VAL A 54 -10.54 0.29 -3.57
CA VAL A 54 -9.67 0.67 -2.43
C VAL A 54 -9.25 -0.59 -1.65
N ILE A 55 -10.15 -1.56 -1.52
CA ILE A 55 -9.86 -2.86 -0.86
C ILE A 55 -8.87 -3.66 -1.70
N SER A 56 -9.11 -3.76 -3.02
CA SER A 56 -8.20 -4.43 -3.95
C SER A 56 -6.82 -3.79 -3.94
N TYR A 57 -6.75 -2.45 -4.04
CA TYR A 57 -5.49 -1.71 -3.89
C TYR A 57 -4.78 -2.02 -2.56
N ALA A 58 -5.49 -2.09 -1.44
CA ALA A 58 -4.88 -2.33 -0.15
C ALA A 58 -4.22 -3.72 -0.10
N ALA A 59 -4.89 -4.74 -0.64
CA ALA A 59 -4.36 -6.09 -0.72
C ALA A 59 -3.17 -6.16 -1.70
N ASP A 60 -3.34 -5.61 -2.90
CA ASP A 60 -2.33 -5.55 -3.96
C ASP A 60 -1.04 -4.88 -3.47
N ASN A 61 -1.16 -3.68 -2.90
CA ASN A 61 0.00 -2.89 -2.50
C ASN A 61 0.66 -3.52 -1.25
N ALA A 62 -0.10 -4.08 -0.30
CA ALA A 62 0.49 -4.80 0.83
C ALA A 62 1.32 -6.02 0.37
N LEU A 63 0.80 -6.80 -0.58
CA LEU A 63 1.51 -7.93 -1.17
C LEU A 63 2.73 -7.50 -1.98
N THR A 64 2.62 -6.40 -2.74
CA THR A 64 3.74 -5.82 -3.48
C THR A 64 4.88 -5.41 -2.56
N PHE A 65 4.59 -4.72 -1.44
CA PHE A 65 5.61 -4.33 -0.47
C PHE A 65 6.22 -5.56 0.23
N ALA A 66 5.38 -6.48 0.73
CA ALA A 66 5.86 -7.68 1.41
C ALA A 66 6.70 -8.56 0.48
N GLY A 67 6.24 -8.81 -0.74
CA GLY A 67 6.96 -9.57 -1.76
C GLY A 67 8.23 -8.87 -2.22
N GLY A 68 8.16 -7.57 -2.53
CA GLY A 68 9.31 -6.78 -2.98
C GLY A 68 10.42 -6.68 -1.93
N SER A 69 10.08 -6.73 -0.63
CA SER A 69 11.08 -6.78 0.45
C SER A 69 11.89 -8.07 0.49
N VAL A 70 11.41 -9.15 -0.14
CA VAL A 70 12.06 -10.47 -0.20
C VAL A 70 12.67 -10.73 -1.57
N LEU A 71 11.95 -10.38 -2.64
CA LEU A 71 12.27 -10.72 -4.03
C LEU A 71 12.94 -9.58 -4.80
N GLY A 72 12.96 -8.38 -4.22
CA GLY A 72 13.51 -7.16 -4.83
C GLY A 72 12.48 -6.35 -5.62
N PRO A 73 12.89 -5.16 -6.12
CA PRO A 73 11.97 -4.14 -6.67
C PRO A 73 11.40 -4.47 -8.05
N GLY A 74 11.88 -5.52 -8.72
CA GLY A 74 11.38 -5.95 -10.03
C GLY A 74 10.14 -6.83 -9.95
N VAL A 75 9.64 -7.13 -8.75
CA VAL A 75 8.43 -7.95 -8.58
C VAL A 75 7.18 -7.10 -8.77
N THR A 76 6.21 -7.67 -9.48
CA THR A 76 4.89 -7.08 -9.70
C THR A 76 3.84 -8.11 -9.36
N THR A 77 2.79 -7.68 -8.66
CA THR A 77 1.56 -8.44 -8.47
C THR A 77 0.86 -8.63 -9.82
N SER A 78 0.33 -9.82 -10.06
CA SER A 78 -0.45 -10.12 -11.26
C SER A 78 -1.91 -10.33 -10.84
N GLU A 79 -2.82 -9.65 -11.52
CA GLU A 79 -4.28 -9.79 -11.38
C GLU A 79 -4.89 -10.47 -12.61
#